data_AF-A0A8T4MAW3-F1
#
_entry.id   AF-A0A8T4MAW3-F1
#
_cell.length_a   1.000
_cell.length_b   1.000
_cell.length_c   1.000
_cell.angle_alpha   90.00
_cell.angle_beta   90.00
_cell.angle_gamma   90.00
#
_symmetry.space_group_name_H-M   'P 1'
#
loop_
_entity.id
_entity.type
_entity.pdbx_description
1 polymer ?
#
loop_
_entity_poly.entity_id
_entity_poly.type
_entity_poly.pdbx_seq_one_letter_code
_entity_poly.pdbx_strand_id
1 'polypeptide(L)'
;MPKTSWGIKLIDYIGNKYKRTLKFFSYVSIGIGYCLMATMIYFFYTIIKIYLFRPDVVSAVKVPPIMPLIPYLPQMFHLNFLPPFYFFYWIVILAVIAITHEFAHGIFAAYNKVRIKKTGFGFFPFFLPVFLAAFVELDEEQMAKKSKFGQLAVLSAGTFANVITAIIGFATLWLFFSMAFAPAGVVFDTYPYAVVGVGDISMVNGIPLDNPSYSEAMALMNGGLNEIGVSGFYFVAETDFLKGQNSEEYMMLFYDSPALRNN
;
A
#
# COMPACT_ATOMS: atom_id res chain seq x y z
N MET A 1 -0.26 27.23 29.58
CA MET A 1 -1.00 26.17 28.83
C MET A 1 -2.09 25.59 29.73
N PRO A 2 -3.33 25.44 29.24
CA PRO A 2 -4.45 25.00 30.06
C PRO A 2 -4.31 23.52 30.44
N LYS A 3 -4.51 23.19 31.72
CA LYS A 3 -4.64 21.82 32.22
C LYS A 3 -5.97 21.27 31.74
N THR A 4 -5.99 20.38 30.76
CA THR A 4 -7.24 19.75 30.30
C THR A 4 -7.67 18.67 31.30
N SER A 5 -8.45 19.04 32.32
CA SER A 5 -8.93 18.14 33.39
C SER A 5 -9.66 16.88 32.87
N TRP A 6 -10.31 16.98 31.71
CA TRP A 6 -11.06 15.86 31.13
C TRP A 6 -10.18 14.72 30.61
N GLY A 7 -9.06 15.04 29.95
CA GLY A 7 -8.14 14.02 29.40
C GLY A 7 -7.52 13.15 30.50
N ILE A 8 -7.11 13.79 31.60
CA ILE A 8 -6.57 13.09 32.79
C ILE A 8 -7.62 12.15 33.38
N LYS A 9 -8.88 12.61 33.53
CA LYS A 9 -9.96 11.76 34.06
C LYS A 9 -10.21 10.53 33.18
N LEU A 10 -10.17 10.69 31.86
CA LEU A 10 -10.36 9.57 30.92
C LEU A 10 -9.20 8.56 31.02
N ILE A 11 -7.96 9.07 31.04
CA ILE A 11 -6.76 8.25 31.22
C ILE A 11 -6.84 7.45 32.53
N ASP A 12 -7.12 8.13 33.64
CA ASP A 12 -7.24 7.50 34.95
C ASP A 12 -8.38 6.48 34.99
N TYR A 13 -9.51 6.77 34.35
CA TYR A 13 -10.64 5.86 34.25
C TYR A 13 -10.25 4.57 33.50
N ILE A 14 -9.64 4.69 32.33
CA ILE A 14 -9.23 3.53 31.51
C ILE A 14 -8.15 2.72 32.24
N GLY A 15 -7.13 3.40 32.76
CA GLY A 15 -6.01 2.79 33.50
C GLY A 15 -6.47 1.99 34.73
N ASN A 16 -7.54 2.43 35.39
CA ASN A 16 -8.06 1.75 36.58
C ASN A 16 -9.17 0.73 36.28
N LYS A 17 -9.96 0.91 35.22
CA LYS A 17 -11.09 0.01 34.90
C LYS A 17 -10.62 -1.29 34.24
N TYR A 18 -9.70 -1.22 33.28
CA TYR A 18 -9.36 -2.36 32.42
C TYR A 18 -8.04 -3.05 32.82
N LYS A 19 -7.80 -3.23 34.13
CA LYS A 19 -6.52 -3.73 34.67
C LYS A 19 -6.07 -5.08 34.08
N ARG A 20 -6.99 -6.03 33.87
CA ARG A 20 -6.66 -7.35 33.30
C ARG A 20 -6.16 -7.23 31.86
N THR A 21 -6.84 -6.42 31.06
CA THR A 21 -6.50 -6.14 29.65
C THR A 21 -5.16 -5.39 29.56
N LEU A 22 -4.96 -4.38 30.40
CA LEU A 22 -3.71 -3.61 30.45
C LEU A 22 -2.53 -4.43 30.94
N LYS A 23 -2.75 -5.42 31.83
CA LYS A 23 -1.71 -6.39 32.20
C LYS A 23 -1.24 -7.17 30.98
N PHE A 24 -2.17 -7.73 30.20
CA PHE A 24 -1.85 -8.47 28.97
C PHE A 24 -1.11 -7.57 27.97
N PHE A 25 -1.65 -6.38 27.69
CA PHE A 25 -1.00 -5.44 26.77
C PHE A 25 0.35 -4.91 27.26
N SER A 26 0.61 -4.90 28.58
CA SER A 26 1.96 -4.59 29.10
C SER A 26 3.00 -5.59 28.62
N TYR A 27 2.71 -6.88 28.64
CA TYR A 27 3.64 -7.89 28.12
C TYR A 27 3.82 -7.78 26.61
N VAL A 28 2.71 -7.60 25.87
CA VAL A 28 2.74 -7.45 24.41
C VAL A 28 3.52 -6.19 24.00
N SER A 29 3.23 -5.06 24.64
CA SER A 29 3.90 -3.77 24.42
C SER A 29 5.40 -3.87 24.63
N ILE A 30 5.84 -4.47 25.74
CA ILE A 30 7.27 -4.66 26.02
C ILE A 30 7.92 -5.56 24.97
N GLY A 31 7.28 -6.67 24.60
CA GLY A 31 7.79 -7.59 23.57
C GLY A 31 7.94 -6.91 22.20
N ILE A 32 6.91 -6.17 21.77
CA ILE A 32 6.94 -5.37 20.54
C ILE A 32 8.04 -4.31 20.63
N GLY A 33 8.20 -3.64 21.76
CA GLY A 33 9.24 -2.65 21.98
C GLY A 33 10.64 -3.21 21.76
N TYR A 34 10.95 -4.38 22.35
CA TYR A 34 12.24 -5.05 22.13
C TYR A 34 12.42 -5.52 20.68
N CYS A 35 11.37 -6.07 20.06
CA CYS A 35 11.40 -6.50 18.66
C CYS A 35 11.72 -5.32 17.73
N LEU A 36 10.99 -4.22 17.86
CA LEU A 36 11.21 -3.01 17.05
C LEU A 36 12.57 -2.37 17.33
N MET A 37 13.04 -2.39 18.57
CA MET A 37 14.39 -1.94 18.89
C MET A 37 15.47 -2.76 18.17
N ALA A 38 15.33 -4.09 18.15
CA ALA A 38 16.24 -4.96 17.39
C ALA A 38 16.17 -4.69 15.88
N THR A 39 14.96 -4.48 15.34
CA THR A 39 14.75 -4.10 13.94
C THR A 39 15.43 -2.77 13.62
N MET A 40 15.31 -1.76 14.48
CA MET A 40 15.96 -0.47 14.28
C MET A 40 17.49 -0.60 14.28
N ILE A 41 18.06 -1.37 15.21
CA ILE A 41 19.51 -1.65 15.25
C ILE A 41 19.96 -2.33 13.95
N TYR A 42 19.19 -3.31 13.47
CA TYR A 42 19.46 -3.98 12.20
C TYR A 42 19.41 -3.02 11.01
N PHE A 43 18.42 -2.11 10.95
CA PHE A 43 18.34 -1.11 9.89
C PHE A 43 19.49 -0.11 9.95
N PHE A 44 19.88 0.35 11.14
CA PHE A 44 21.07 1.20 11.29
C PHE A 44 22.34 0.51 10.79
N TYR A 45 22.54 -0.75 11.15
CA TYR A 45 23.65 -1.55 10.65
C TYR A 45 23.63 -1.67 9.12
N THR A 46 22.46 -1.96 8.53
CA THR A 46 22.29 -2.04 7.08
C THR A 46 22.60 -0.72 6.38
N ILE A 47 22.13 0.42 6.92
CA ILE A 47 22.42 1.75 6.37
C ILE A 47 23.93 2.00 6.40
N ILE A 48 24.60 1.76 7.53
CA ILE A 48 26.06 1.94 7.64
C ILE A 48 26.79 1.06 6.63
N LYS A 49 26.39 -0.22 6.51
CA LYS A 49 26.99 -1.16 5.56
C LYS A 49 26.85 -0.67 4.11
N ILE A 50 25.69 -0.16 3.72
CA ILE A 50 25.46 0.40 2.38
C ILE A 50 26.36 1.62 2.15
N TYR A 51 26.44 2.52 3.13
CA TYR A 51 27.26 3.73 3.03
C TYR A 51 28.75 3.45 2.88
N LEU A 52 29.27 2.43 3.56
CA LEU A 52 30.70 2.10 3.54
C LEU A 52 31.11 1.25 2.34
N PHE A 53 30.24 0.34 1.89
CA PHE A 53 30.63 -0.71 0.94
C PHE A 53 29.93 -0.63 -0.42
N ARG A 54 28.94 0.28 -0.60
CA ARG A 54 28.15 0.41 -1.83
C ARG A 54 28.01 1.86 -2.29
N PRO A 55 29.13 2.53 -2.68
CA PRO A 55 29.08 3.92 -3.18
C PRO A 55 28.20 4.06 -4.43
N ASP A 56 28.09 3.00 -5.23
CA ASP A 56 27.17 2.87 -6.37
C ASP A 56 25.71 3.15 -5.97
N VAL A 57 25.29 2.57 -4.85
CA VAL A 57 23.91 2.71 -4.34
C VAL A 57 23.72 4.10 -3.73
N VAL A 58 24.68 4.59 -2.94
CA VAL A 58 24.57 5.89 -2.27
C VAL A 58 24.39 7.03 -3.28
N SER A 59 25.12 7.00 -4.39
CA SER A 59 25.00 8.01 -5.46
C SER A 59 23.66 7.99 -6.20
N ALA A 60 22.95 6.85 -6.20
CA ALA A 60 21.65 6.70 -6.86
C ALA A 60 20.47 7.10 -5.96
N VAL A 61 20.66 7.09 -4.64
CA VAL A 61 19.60 7.42 -3.69
C VAL A 61 19.35 8.93 -3.68
N LYS A 62 18.16 9.36 -4.09
CA LYS A 62 17.76 10.78 -4.10
C LYS A 62 17.40 11.32 -2.72
N VAL A 63 17.05 10.46 -1.77
CA VAL A 63 16.51 10.83 -0.45
C VAL A 63 17.46 10.36 0.66
N PRO A 64 17.89 11.24 1.58
CA PRO A 64 18.68 10.84 2.73
C PRO A 64 17.97 9.73 3.56
N PRO A 65 18.66 8.64 3.94
CA PRO A 65 18.02 7.50 4.62
C PRO A 65 17.38 7.81 5.98
N ILE A 66 17.83 8.88 6.65
CA ILE A 66 17.36 9.31 7.98
C ILE A 66 16.58 10.63 7.86
N MET A 67 16.00 10.91 6.68
CA MET A 67 15.23 12.12 6.49
C MET A 67 13.94 12.05 7.34
N PRO A 68 13.69 13.03 8.22
CA PRO A 68 12.42 13.10 8.93
C PRO A 68 11.27 13.31 7.94
N LEU A 69 10.08 12.85 8.31
CA LEU A 69 8.88 13.07 7.51
C LEU A 69 8.58 14.58 7.50
N ILE A 70 8.77 15.22 6.35
CA ILE A 70 8.50 16.64 6.15
C ILE A 70 7.46 16.84 5.05
N PRO A 71 6.63 17.89 5.13
CA PRO A 71 5.68 18.20 4.07
C PRO A 71 6.42 18.45 2.75
N TYR A 72 5.75 18.16 1.64
CA TYR A 72 6.24 18.31 0.27
C TYR A 72 7.43 17.42 -0.12
N LEU A 73 7.77 16.41 0.68
CA LEU A 73 8.92 15.54 0.45
C LEU A 73 8.94 14.90 -0.96
N PRO A 74 7.85 14.29 -1.47
CA PRO A 74 7.83 13.76 -2.83
C PRO A 74 8.12 14.81 -3.91
N GLN A 75 7.61 16.03 -3.72
CA GLN A 75 7.78 17.13 -4.68
C GLN A 75 9.21 17.67 -4.67
N MET A 76 9.82 17.82 -3.49
CA MET A 76 11.21 18.29 -3.36
C MET A 76 12.20 17.33 -4.01
N PHE A 77 11.95 16.02 -3.92
CA PHE A 77 12.84 14.98 -4.45
C PHE A 77 12.38 14.39 -5.79
N HIS A 78 11.37 15.00 -6.44
CA HIS A 78 10.84 14.57 -7.73
C HIS A 78 10.47 13.08 -7.78
N LEU A 79 9.82 12.60 -6.71
CA LEU A 79 9.40 11.21 -6.54
C LEU A 79 8.03 10.99 -7.19
N ASN A 80 8.00 10.95 -8.53
CA ASN A 80 6.77 10.89 -9.34
C ASN A 80 5.89 9.65 -9.08
N PHE A 81 6.42 8.62 -8.40
CA PHE A 81 5.68 7.41 -8.04
C PHE A 81 4.90 7.54 -6.72
N LEU A 82 5.11 8.60 -5.94
CA LEU A 82 4.40 8.85 -4.68
C LEU A 82 3.33 9.94 -4.86
N PRO A 83 2.19 9.82 -4.17
CA PRO A 83 1.19 10.88 -4.18
C PRO A 83 1.73 12.17 -3.51
N PRO A 84 1.17 13.33 -3.86
CA PRO A 84 1.56 14.60 -3.24
C PRO A 84 1.39 14.59 -1.71
N PHE A 85 2.43 15.00 -0.99
CA PHE A 85 2.40 15.06 0.47
C PHE A 85 2.23 16.50 0.97
N TYR A 86 0.99 16.99 1.02
CA TYR A 86 0.70 18.37 1.43
C TYR A 86 0.85 18.61 2.93
N PHE A 87 1.10 19.87 3.30
CA PHE A 87 1.26 20.30 4.70
C PHE A 87 0.10 19.91 5.62
N PHE A 88 -1.14 19.98 5.12
CA PHE A 88 -2.31 19.60 5.90
C PHE A 88 -2.32 18.11 6.28
N TYR A 89 -1.94 17.22 5.34
CA TYR A 89 -1.83 15.79 5.61
C TYR A 89 -0.78 15.51 6.69
N TRP A 90 0.35 16.20 6.60
CA TRP A 90 1.42 16.09 7.58
C TRP A 90 0.96 16.49 9.00
N ILE A 91 0.22 17.60 9.14
CA ILE A 91 -0.37 18.02 10.42
C ILE A 91 -1.34 16.96 10.97
N VAL A 92 -2.25 16.45 10.14
CA VAL A 92 -3.25 15.45 10.58
C VAL A 92 -2.57 14.17 11.03
N ILE A 93 -1.58 13.68 10.27
CA ILE A 93 -0.81 12.47 10.62
C ILE A 93 -0.10 12.66 11.95
N LEU A 94 0.60 13.79 12.13
CA LEU A 94 1.29 14.07 13.40
C LEU A 94 0.33 14.17 14.57
N ALA A 95 -0.84 14.80 14.40
CA ALA A 95 -1.87 14.86 15.44
C ALA A 95 -2.32 13.45 15.84
N VAL A 96 -2.72 12.62 14.88
CA VAL A 96 -3.23 11.27 15.16
C VAL A 96 -2.17 10.42 15.87
N ILE A 97 -0.93 10.43 15.39
CA ILE A 97 0.16 9.65 15.98
C ILE A 97 0.50 10.18 17.37
N ALA A 98 0.81 11.47 17.52
CA ALA A 98 1.23 12.04 18.80
C ALA A 98 0.15 11.90 19.89
N ILE A 99 -1.11 12.14 19.55
CA ILE A 99 -2.22 12.01 20.49
C ILE A 99 -2.34 10.57 21.00
N THR A 100 -2.41 9.60 20.09
CA THR A 100 -2.56 8.20 20.48
C THR A 100 -1.35 7.69 21.25
N HIS A 101 -0.14 8.10 20.87
CA HIS A 101 1.12 7.79 21.53
C HIS A 101 1.16 8.25 22.99
N GLU A 102 0.93 9.54 23.21
CA GLU A 102 1.00 10.16 24.54
C GLU A 102 -0.14 9.69 25.45
N PHE A 103 -1.33 9.49 24.87
CA PHE A 103 -2.46 8.95 25.60
C PHE A 103 -2.18 7.54 26.12
N ALA A 104 -1.48 6.70 25.34
CA ALA A 104 -1.09 5.36 25.78
C ALA A 104 -0.05 5.40 26.91
N HIS A 105 0.96 6.28 26.84
CA HIS A 105 1.86 6.52 27.97
C HIS A 105 1.08 6.88 29.24
N GLY A 106 0.10 7.77 29.14
CA GLY A 106 -0.80 8.11 30.23
C GLY A 106 -1.58 6.93 30.79
N ILE A 107 -2.23 6.14 29.93
CA ILE A 107 -3.05 4.97 30.36
C ILE A 107 -2.19 3.96 31.11
N PHE A 108 -1.01 3.65 30.57
CA PHE A 108 -0.10 2.68 31.20
C PHE A 108 0.51 3.24 32.48
N ALA A 109 0.77 4.55 32.54
CA ALA A 109 1.22 5.22 33.76
C ALA A 109 0.14 5.13 34.86
N ALA A 110 -1.11 5.45 34.54
CA ALA A 110 -2.24 5.33 35.46
C ALA A 110 -2.42 3.89 35.96
N TYR A 111 -2.33 2.90 35.06
CA TYR A 111 -2.36 1.48 35.42
C TYR A 111 -1.23 1.08 36.39
N ASN A 112 -0.02 1.61 36.18
CA ASN A 112 1.13 1.40 37.06
C ASN A 112 1.16 2.34 38.29
N LYS A 113 0.08 3.10 38.52
CA LYS A 113 -0.05 4.07 39.62
C LYS A 113 1.07 5.12 39.62
N VAL A 114 1.46 5.59 38.44
CA VAL A 114 2.38 6.73 38.24
C VAL A 114 1.51 7.96 38.01
N ARG A 115 1.71 9.00 38.81
CA ARG A 115 0.92 10.24 38.71
C ARG A 115 1.22 10.98 37.41
N ILE A 116 0.17 11.49 36.77
CA ILE A 116 0.25 12.42 35.64
C ILE A 116 0.23 13.85 36.19
N LYS A 117 1.29 14.61 35.94
CA LYS A 117 1.45 16.00 36.41
C LYS A 117 0.62 16.96 35.55
N LYS A 118 0.74 16.85 34.23
CA LYS A 118 0.07 17.72 33.26
C LYS A 118 -0.23 16.95 31.98
N THR A 119 -1.31 17.34 31.32
CA THR A 119 -1.59 16.97 29.94
C THR A 119 -1.90 18.22 29.16
N GLY A 120 -1.57 18.24 27.87
CA GLY A 120 -1.90 19.38 27.04
C GLY A 120 -1.70 19.12 25.55
N PHE A 121 -2.05 20.14 24.79
CA PHE A 121 -1.83 20.23 23.36
C PHE A 121 -1.04 21.51 23.11
N GLY A 122 0.11 21.39 22.46
CA GLY A 122 0.91 22.49 21.96
C GLY A 122 0.79 22.57 20.45
N PHE A 123 0.64 23.79 19.94
CA PHE A 123 0.82 24.12 18.53
C PHE A 123 1.82 25.26 18.47
N PHE A 124 3.03 24.98 18.00
CA PHE A 124 4.07 25.99 17.82
C PHE A 124 4.27 26.25 16.32
N PRO A 125 3.54 27.24 15.73
CA PRO A 125 3.64 27.51 14.29
C PRO A 125 4.96 28.18 13.87
N PHE A 126 5.72 28.71 14.83
CA PHE A 126 6.92 29.52 14.55
C PHE A 126 8.24 28.73 14.55
N PHE A 127 8.23 27.45 14.90
CA PHE A 127 9.41 26.58 14.82
C PHE A 127 9.13 25.44 13.83
N LEU A 128 10.05 25.21 12.90
CA LEU A 128 10.04 24.03 12.03
C LEU A 128 10.83 22.91 12.72
N PRO A 129 10.26 21.71 12.93
CA PRO A 129 8.90 21.30 12.57
C PRO A 129 7.84 21.84 13.54
N VAL A 130 6.66 22.20 13.01
CA VAL A 130 5.48 22.54 13.80
C VAL A 130 5.15 21.36 14.71
N PHE A 131 5.50 21.46 15.99
CA PHE A 131 5.19 20.42 16.96
C PHE A 131 3.73 20.53 17.37
N LEU A 132 2.89 19.68 16.80
CA LEU A 132 1.63 19.26 17.42
C LEU A 132 1.97 18.31 18.56
N ALA A 133 2.39 18.87 19.69
CA ALA A 133 2.68 18.10 20.88
C ALA A 133 1.40 17.93 21.69
N ALA A 134 0.67 16.84 21.48
CA ALA A 134 0.02 16.24 22.62
C ALA A 134 1.14 15.86 23.61
N PHE A 135 0.95 16.06 24.90
CA PHE A 135 1.95 15.64 25.87
C PHE A 135 1.29 15.14 27.14
N VAL A 136 1.87 14.10 27.73
CA VAL A 136 1.53 13.61 29.07
C VAL A 136 2.78 13.67 29.94
N GLU A 137 2.84 14.67 30.81
CA GLU A 137 3.96 14.85 31.75
C GLU A 137 3.79 13.88 32.92
N LEU A 138 4.66 12.87 33.00
CA LEU A 138 4.68 11.87 34.06
C LEU A 138 5.51 12.31 35.25
N ASP A 139 5.18 11.82 36.44
CA ASP A 139 6.01 12.02 37.63
C ASP A 139 7.25 11.11 37.62
N GLU A 140 8.37 11.64 37.12
CA GLU A 140 9.64 10.91 36.97
C GLU A 140 10.15 10.28 38.29
N GLU A 141 10.00 10.97 39.43
CA GLU A 141 10.42 10.43 40.72
C GLU A 141 9.59 9.20 41.13
N GLN A 142 8.29 9.23 40.84
CA GLN A 142 7.42 8.07 41.08
C GLN A 142 7.71 6.95 40.10
N MET A 143 7.99 7.30 38.84
CA MET A 143 8.34 6.36 37.78
C MET A 143 9.62 5.60 38.12
N ALA A 144 10.66 6.30 38.56
CA ALA A 144 11.93 5.71 38.98
C ALA A 144 11.78 4.72 40.16
N LYS A 145 10.78 4.94 41.04
CA LYS A 145 10.46 4.06 42.17
C LYS A 145 9.63 2.83 41.78
N LYS A 146 9.12 2.73 40.55
CA LYS A 146 8.35 1.56 40.09
C LYS A 146 9.26 0.37 39.78
N SER A 147 8.67 -0.82 39.76
CA SER A 147 9.36 -2.03 39.29
C SER A 147 9.83 -1.86 37.85
N LYS A 148 10.90 -2.57 37.47
CA LYS A 148 11.42 -2.54 36.09
C LYS A 148 10.36 -2.89 35.05
N PHE A 149 9.50 -3.87 35.36
CA PHE A 149 8.38 -4.21 34.50
C PHE A 149 7.40 -3.04 34.32
N GLY A 150 7.01 -2.37 35.42
CA GLY A 150 6.12 -1.21 35.35
C GLY A 150 6.76 -0.06 34.57
N GLN A 151 8.06 0.14 34.74
CA GLN A 151 8.82 1.14 33.97
C GLN A 151 8.78 0.83 32.47
N LEU A 152 9.14 -0.40 32.09
CA LEU A 152 9.16 -0.85 30.70
C LEU A 152 7.76 -0.82 30.07
N ALA A 153 6.71 -1.16 30.82
CA ALA A 153 5.34 -1.12 30.34
C ALA A 153 4.92 0.30 29.94
N VAL A 154 5.23 1.31 30.75
CA VAL A 154 4.92 2.70 30.41
C VAL A 154 5.83 3.19 29.29
N LEU A 155 7.13 2.90 29.32
CA LEU A 155 8.07 3.36 28.29
C LEU A 155 7.78 2.77 26.90
N SER A 156 7.30 1.53 26.84
CA SER A 156 6.93 0.88 25.56
C SER A 156 5.54 1.27 25.04
N ALA A 157 4.69 1.86 25.90
CA ALA A 157 3.28 2.12 25.59
C ALA A 157 3.07 3.00 24.35
N GLY A 158 3.91 4.02 24.15
CA GLY A 158 3.83 4.88 22.98
C GLY A 158 4.14 4.15 21.68
N THR A 159 5.19 3.33 21.66
CA THR A 159 5.52 2.49 20.49
C THR A 159 4.41 1.48 20.20
N PHE A 160 3.85 0.87 21.24
CA PHE A 160 2.70 -0.02 21.10
C PHE A 160 1.48 0.71 20.49
N ALA A 161 1.19 1.94 20.93
CA ALA A 161 0.13 2.75 20.35
C ALA A 161 0.36 3.05 18.87
N ASN A 162 1.60 3.37 18.47
CA ASN A 162 1.93 3.60 17.06
C ASN A 162 1.63 2.35 16.21
N VAL A 163 1.97 1.15 16.71
CA VAL A 163 1.66 -0.12 16.02
C VAL A 163 0.16 -0.34 15.91
N ILE A 164 -0.61 -0.11 16.98
CA ILE A 164 -2.08 -0.24 16.96
C ILE A 164 -2.70 0.77 15.99
N THR A 165 -2.25 2.03 16.02
CA THR A 165 -2.71 3.07 15.09
C THR A 165 -2.42 2.68 13.64
N ALA A 166 -1.25 2.11 13.36
CA ALA A 166 -0.92 1.60 12.03
C ALA A 166 -1.84 0.45 11.61
N ILE A 167 -2.07 -0.55 12.47
CA ILE A 167 -2.98 -1.68 12.19
C ILE A 167 -4.39 -1.18 11.90
N ILE A 168 -4.92 -0.27 12.70
CA ILE A 168 -6.25 0.32 12.50
C ILE A 168 -6.30 1.11 11.20
N GLY A 169 -5.27 1.88 10.88
CA GLY A 169 -5.16 2.62 9.63
C GLY A 169 -5.18 1.69 8.41
N PHE A 170 -4.36 0.63 8.42
CA PHE A 170 -4.35 -0.37 7.36
C PHE A 170 -5.68 -1.10 7.22
N ALA A 171 -6.29 -1.51 8.33
CA ALA A 171 -7.60 -2.16 8.31
C ALA A 171 -8.69 -1.24 7.74
N THR A 172 -8.65 0.05 8.09
CA THR A 172 -9.59 1.05 7.57
C THR A 172 -9.41 1.25 6.07
N LEU A 173 -8.17 1.37 5.59
CA LEU A 173 -7.89 1.47 4.17
C LEU A 173 -8.34 0.22 3.43
N TRP A 174 -8.00 -0.97 3.94
CA TRP A 174 -8.40 -2.23 3.34
C TRP A 174 -9.93 -2.33 3.23
N LEU A 175 -10.66 -2.03 4.30
CA LEU A 175 -12.12 -2.04 4.29
C LEU A 175 -12.70 -1.01 3.31
N PHE A 176 -12.12 0.19 3.27
CA PHE A 176 -12.54 1.22 2.32
C PHE A 176 -12.36 0.74 0.87
N PHE A 177 -11.18 0.24 0.51
CA PHE A 177 -10.89 -0.22 -0.85
C PHE A 177 -11.69 -1.46 -1.23
N SER A 178 -11.92 -2.41 -0.31
CA SER A 178 -12.72 -3.59 -0.60
C SER A 178 -14.20 -3.27 -0.84
N MET A 179 -14.72 -2.20 -0.23
CA MET A 179 -16.10 -1.77 -0.41
C MET A 179 -16.27 -0.75 -1.54
N ALA A 180 -15.29 0.11 -1.77
CA ALA A 180 -15.37 1.18 -2.77
C ALA A 180 -15.12 0.69 -4.20
N PHE A 181 -14.41 -0.43 -4.37
CA PHE A 181 -14.08 -0.99 -5.67
C PHE A 181 -14.81 -2.33 -5.85
N ALA A 182 -15.81 -2.35 -6.71
CA ALA A 182 -16.34 -3.60 -7.25
C ALA A 182 -15.41 -4.05 -8.40
N PRO A 183 -15.05 -5.34 -8.49
CA PRO A 183 -14.39 -5.87 -9.69
C PRO A 183 -15.34 -5.72 -10.88
N ALA A 184 -15.20 -4.62 -11.63
CA ALA A 184 -15.79 -4.51 -12.95
C ALA A 184 -14.82 -5.20 -13.90
N GLY A 185 -15.12 -6.44 -14.28
CA GLY A 185 -14.44 -7.06 -15.42
C GLY A 185 -14.55 -6.15 -16.63
N VAL A 186 -13.51 -6.11 -17.46
CA VAL A 186 -13.60 -5.47 -18.77
C VAL A 186 -14.39 -6.44 -19.65
N VAL A 187 -15.62 -6.09 -20.02
CA VAL A 187 -16.36 -6.79 -21.07
C VAL A 187 -15.80 -6.28 -22.40
N PHE A 188 -15.10 -7.13 -23.14
CA PHE A 188 -14.70 -6.82 -24.51
C PHE A 188 -15.88 -7.20 -25.42
N ASP A 189 -16.55 -6.20 -26.00
CA ASP A 189 -17.63 -6.44 -26.97
C ASP A 189 -17.11 -6.90 -28.34
N THR A 190 -15.80 -6.80 -28.57
CA THR A 190 -15.15 -7.24 -29.80
C THR A 190 -13.70 -7.63 -29.56
N TYR A 191 -13.24 -8.61 -30.33
CA TYR A 191 -11.82 -8.91 -30.47
C TYR A 191 -11.20 -7.98 -31.52
N PRO A 192 -9.90 -7.65 -31.41
CA PRO A 192 -9.18 -6.95 -32.48
C PRO A 192 -9.25 -7.78 -33.78
N TYR A 193 -9.59 -7.14 -34.89
CA TYR A 193 -9.67 -7.78 -36.21
C TYR A 193 -8.90 -6.99 -37.28
N ALA A 194 -8.56 -7.66 -38.36
CA ALA A 194 -8.03 -7.07 -39.58
C ALA A 194 -8.89 -7.51 -40.77
N VAL A 195 -8.99 -6.65 -41.78
CA VAL A 195 -9.57 -7.00 -43.09
C VAL A 195 -8.41 -7.34 -44.01
N VAL A 196 -8.40 -8.57 -44.51
CA VAL A 196 -7.34 -9.13 -45.32
C VAL A 196 -7.89 -9.48 -46.70
N GLY A 197 -7.15 -9.17 -47.77
CA GLY A 197 -7.49 -9.63 -49.11
C GLY A 197 -7.33 -11.15 -49.21
N VAL A 198 -8.28 -11.85 -49.81
CA VAL A 198 -8.23 -13.33 -49.87
C VAL A 198 -6.95 -13.84 -50.56
N GLY A 199 -6.49 -13.13 -51.60
CA GLY A 199 -5.23 -13.44 -52.28
C GLY A 199 -3.97 -13.28 -51.42
N ASP A 200 -4.04 -12.54 -50.31
CA ASP A 200 -2.91 -12.37 -49.38
C ASP A 200 -2.80 -13.52 -48.36
N ILE A 201 -3.75 -14.45 -48.36
CA ILE A 201 -3.74 -15.61 -47.48
C ILE A 201 -2.66 -16.59 -47.94
N SER A 202 -1.64 -16.73 -47.10
CA SER A 202 -0.49 -17.60 -47.31
C SER A 202 -0.65 -19.00 -46.70
N MET A 203 -1.62 -19.19 -45.79
CA MET A 203 -1.82 -20.46 -45.10
C MET A 203 -3.20 -20.57 -44.45
N VAL A 204 -3.80 -21.76 -44.48
CA VAL A 204 -5.00 -22.11 -43.70
C VAL A 204 -4.75 -23.44 -43.00
N ASN A 205 -4.90 -23.48 -41.67
CA ASN A 205 -4.75 -24.68 -40.83
C ASN A 205 -3.44 -25.47 -41.08
N GLY A 206 -2.33 -24.75 -41.27
CA GLY A 206 -1.02 -25.34 -41.55
C GLY A 206 -0.80 -25.78 -43.01
N ILE A 207 -1.78 -25.60 -43.89
CA ILE A 207 -1.68 -25.88 -45.32
C ILE A 207 -1.31 -24.58 -46.04
N PRO A 208 -0.13 -24.51 -46.71
CA PRO A 208 0.28 -23.31 -47.42
C PRO A 208 -0.57 -23.08 -48.68
N LEU A 209 -0.84 -21.81 -48.96
CA LEU A 209 -1.58 -21.33 -50.13
C LEU A 209 -0.76 -20.24 -50.84
N ASP A 210 -0.92 -20.16 -52.15
CA ASP A 210 -0.32 -19.10 -52.97
C ASP A 210 -1.44 -18.43 -53.78
N ASN A 211 -1.75 -17.18 -53.44
CA ASN A 211 -2.82 -16.39 -54.04
C ASN A 211 -4.16 -17.13 -54.20
N PRO A 212 -4.77 -17.63 -53.10
CA PRO A 212 -5.97 -18.46 -53.18
C PRO A 212 -7.21 -17.65 -53.55
N SER A 213 -8.19 -18.32 -54.15
CA SER A 213 -9.57 -17.84 -54.25
C SER A 213 -10.34 -18.08 -52.94
N TYR A 214 -11.46 -17.37 -52.75
CA TYR A 214 -12.34 -17.55 -51.58
C TYR A 214 -12.78 -19.00 -51.41
N SER A 215 -13.13 -19.67 -52.52
CA SER A 215 -13.56 -21.06 -52.49
C SER A 215 -12.46 -22.02 -52.04
N GLU A 216 -11.20 -21.77 -52.44
CA GLU A 216 -10.05 -22.60 -52.06
C GLU A 216 -9.68 -22.40 -50.60
N ALA A 217 -9.68 -21.16 -50.12
CA ALA A 217 -9.44 -20.85 -48.71
C ALA A 217 -10.52 -21.46 -47.82
N MET A 218 -11.80 -21.32 -48.19
CA MET A 218 -12.93 -21.89 -47.43
C MET A 218 -12.96 -23.41 -47.43
N ALA A 219 -12.49 -24.07 -48.50
CA ALA A 219 -12.44 -25.53 -48.58
C ALA A 219 -11.45 -26.15 -47.58
N LEU A 220 -10.45 -25.39 -47.14
CA LEU A 220 -9.45 -25.81 -46.14
C LEU A 220 -9.84 -25.49 -44.70
N MET A 221 -10.99 -24.83 -44.50
CA MET A 221 -11.51 -24.47 -43.19
C MET A 221 -12.41 -25.58 -42.64
N ASN A 222 -12.19 -25.93 -41.37
CA ASN A 222 -12.97 -26.93 -40.64
C ASN A 222 -14.16 -26.28 -39.92
N GLY A 223 -15.11 -27.08 -39.43
CA GLY A 223 -16.16 -26.56 -38.55
C GLY A 223 -15.56 -26.09 -37.21
N GLY A 224 -15.44 -24.78 -37.01
CA GLY A 224 -14.87 -24.17 -35.81
C GLY A 224 -13.86 -23.07 -36.12
N LEU A 225 -12.95 -22.82 -35.17
CA LEU A 225 -11.89 -21.83 -35.27
C LEU A 225 -10.75 -22.33 -36.17
N ASN A 226 -10.40 -21.54 -37.19
CA ASN A 226 -9.33 -21.85 -38.14
C ASN A 226 -8.16 -20.90 -37.97
N GLU A 227 -6.94 -21.41 -38.17
CA GLU A 227 -5.72 -20.61 -38.17
C GLU A 227 -5.38 -20.15 -39.58
N ILE A 228 -5.23 -18.84 -39.78
CA ILE A 228 -5.05 -18.24 -41.10
C ILE A 228 -3.77 -17.38 -41.07
N GLY A 229 -2.82 -17.72 -41.93
CA GLY A 229 -1.54 -17.02 -42.06
C GLY A 229 -1.56 -15.99 -43.17
N VAL A 230 -1.18 -14.75 -42.88
CA VAL A 230 -1.17 -13.64 -43.84
C VAL A 230 0.09 -12.82 -43.65
N SER A 231 0.96 -12.75 -44.65
CA SER A 231 2.20 -11.95 -44.62
C SER A 231 3.05 -12.14 -43.34
N GLY A 232 3.09 -13.35 -42.78
CA GLY A 232 3.83 -13.68 -41.56
C GLY A 232 3.09 -13.43 -40.24
N PHE A 233 1.86 -12.93 -40.27
CA PHE A 233 0.98 -12.83 -39.10
C PHE A 233 -0.01 -14.00 -39.04
N TYR A 234 -0.39 -14.38 -37.83
CA TYR A 234 -1.38 -15.43 -37.57
C TYR A 234 -2.68 -14.80 -37.09
N PHE A 235 -3.76 -15.15 -37.77
CA PHE A 235 -5.12 -14.77 -37.46
C PHE A 235 -5.95 -16.01 -37.18
N VAL A 236 -7.11 -15.79 -36.56
CA VAL A 236 -8.10 -16.83 -36.27
C VAL A 236 -9.48 -16.37 -36.70
N ALA A 237 -10.27 -17.27 -37.26
CA ALA A 237 -11.65 -16.99 -37.62
C ALA A 237 -12.51 -18.25 -37.62
N GLU A 238 -13.76 -18.12 -37.19
CA GLU A 238 -14.74 -19.19 -37.30
C GLU A 238 -15.34 -19.27 -38.70
N THR A 239 -15.51 -20.49 -39.20
CA THR A 239 -16.06 -20.75 -40.53
C THR A 239 -17.45 -20.14 -40.73
N ASP A 240 -18.31 -20.17 -39.69
CA ASP A 240 -19.66 -19.64 -39.78
C ASP A 240 -19.67 -18.10 -39.80
N PHE A 241 -18.72 -17.46 -39.12
CA PHE A 241 -18.49 -16.02 -39.21
C PHE A 241 -18.04 -15.62 -40.62
N LEU A 242 -17.12 -16.38 -41.23
CA LEU A 242 -16.61 -16.10 -42.58
C LEU A 242 -17.66 -16.32 -43.67
N LYS A 243 -18.55 -17.32 -43.52
CA LYS A 243 -19.69 -17.51 -44.43
C LYS A 243 -20.72 -16.38 -44.37
N GLY A 244 -20.81 -15.69 -43.23
CA GLY A 244 -21.69 -14.55 -43.05
C GLY A 244 -21.19 -13.25 -43.70
N GLN A 245 -19.96 -13.25 -44.23
CA GLN A 245 -19.37 -12.07 -44.89
C GLN A 245 -19.80 -12.03 -46.36
N ASN A 246 -20.38 -10.91 -46.79
CA ASN A 246 -20.86 -10.71 -48.17
C ASN A 246 -19.75 -10.34 -49.18
N SER A 247 -18.50 -10.75 -48.94
CA SER A 247 -17.33 -10.36 -49.74
C SER A 247 -16.45 -11.57 -50.05
N GLU A 248 -16.21 -11.82 -51.34
CA GLU A 248 -15.31 -12.88 -51.81
C GLU A 248 -13.86 -12.36 -52.02
N GLU A 249 -13.66 -11.04 -52.00
CA GLU A 249 -12.33 -10.41 -52.19
C GLU A 249 -11.59 -10.14 -50.88
N TYR A 250 -12.34 -9.97 -49.78
CA TYR A 250 -11.79 -9.62 -48.48
C TYR A 250 -12.44 -10.45 -47.36
N MET A 251 -11.62 -10.88 -46.40
CA MET A 251 -12.07 -11.56 -45.18
C MET A 251 -11.70 -10.76 -43.94
N MET A 252 -12.66 -10.62 -43.01
CA MET A 252 -12.40 -10.13 -41.66
C MET A 252 -11.90 -11.27 -40.78
N LEU A 253 -10.68 -11.13 -40.26
CA LEU A 253 -10.00 -12.12 -39.44
C LEU A 253 -9.62 -11.52 -38.08
N PHE A 254 -9.74 -12.29 -36.99
CA PHE A 254 -9.38 -11.82 -35.66
C PHE A 254 -7.92 -12.11 -35.34
N TYR A 255 -7.28 -11.25 -34.54
CA TYR A 255 -5.94 -11.55 -34.03
C TYR A 255 -6.01 -12.74 -33.06
N ASP A 256 -5.03 -13.65 -33.18
CA ASP A 256 -4.95 -14.79 -32.27
C ASP A 256 -4.75 -14.31 -30.82
N SER A 257 -5.69 -14.66 -29.96
CA SER A 257 -5.64 -14.31 -28.54
C SER A 257 -6.13 -15.48 -27.68
N PRO A 258 -5.56 -15.68 -26.48
CA PRO A 258 -6.03 -16.71 -25.56
C PRO A 258 -7.51 -16.59 -25.19
N ALA A 259 -8.07 -15.39 -25.27
CA ALA A 259 -9.48 -15.13 -24.97
C ALA A 259 -10.42 -15.59 -26.09
N LEU A 260 -9.95 -15.71 -27.33
CA LEU A 260 -10.74 -16.17 -28.48
C LEU A 260 -10.68 -17.70 -28.61
N ARG A 261 -9.54 -18.31 -28.24
CA ARG A 261 -9.38 -19.78 -28.23
C ARG A 261 -10.09 -20.51 -27.08
N ASN A 262 -10.51 -19.78 -26.03
CA ASN A 262 -11.16 -20.34 -24.83
C ASN A 262 -12.68 -20.08 -24.78
N ASN A 263 -13.25 -19.46 -25.81
CA ASN A 263 -14.70 -19.37 -26.04
C ASN A 263 -15.16 -20.56 -26.88
#